data_AF-A0A7G6WSP1-F1
#
_entry.id   AF-A0A7G6WSP1-F1
#
_cell.length_a   1.000
_cell.length_b   1.000
_cell.length_c   1.000
_cell.angle_alpha   90.00
_cell.angle_beta   90.00
_cell.angle_gamma   90.00
#
_symmetry.space_group_name_H-M   'P 1'
#
loop_
_entity.id
_entity.type
_entity.pdbx_description
1 polymer ?
#
loop_
_entity_poly.entity_id
_entity_poly.type
_entity_poly.pdbx_seq_one_letter_code
_entity_poly.pdbx_strand_id
1 'polypeptide(L)'
;MLLGRQQVAAAAPVVQRLSYGLDRQTSQDKYVDQAVKLWTTQPGMSLKNFANSMMKTIGVELNGYGVPLFGWTFVSGAGASGLFDSKAWKVQVNVSKFSSRTIPKTLKDLTVAEVTEVVGTLYHESRHTDQDVLIIREQLDQKKTADQIFADTKIRRDVIKAVAASKYSNPLDADQIAHAKRMFDVMYGAHKELLEFLMRNSAAFEGLDTLAAPTSKLSAAAAHIKTFAAWQSAVLQPKLKQMKAMKSPTPAETALLQRLQLVDTSLTNLMAGWKKVAGVKAPAQADVDDVRDLAADARDAIFDAYVKLEGEQDAIRVEDEIKTAFTSKVAKP
;
A
#
# COMPACT_ATOMS: atom_id res chain seq x y z
N MET A 1 -31.41 16.40 -8.42
CA MET A 1 -30.90 17.04 -7.18
C MET A 1 -31.08 16.07 -6.02
N LEU A 2 -30.08 15.22 -5.77
CA LEU A 2 -29.97 14.44 -4.54
C LEU A 2 -28.83 15.10 -3.74
N LEU A 3 -29.20 15.98 -2.82
CA LEU A 3 -28.28 16.59 -1.86
C LEU A 3 -27.91 15.51 -0.83
N GLY A 4 -26.94 14.67 -1.18
CA GLY A 4 -26.31 13.76 -0.24
C GLY A 4 -25.53 14.58 0.78
N ARG A 5 -26.02 14.63 2.02
CA ARG A 5 -25.24 15.11 3.16
C ARG A 5 -24.00 14.22 3.26
N GLN A 6 -22.83 14.75 2.88
CA GLN A 6 -21.55 14.16 3.26
C GLN A 6 -21.51 14.11 4.79
N GLN A 7 -21.74 12.93 5.35
CA GLN A 7 -21.40 12.65 6.73
C GLN A 7 -19.88 12.82 6.81
N VAL A 8 -19.44 13.91 7.42
CA VAL A 8 -18.04 14.14 7.72
C VAL A 8 -17.65 13.02 8.69
N ALA A 9 -17.00 11.98 8.18
CA ALA A 9 -16.48 10.90 9.00
C ALA A 9 -15.56 11.56 10.03
N ALA A 10 -15.84 11.34 11.32
CA ALA A 10 -14.98 11.82 12.39
C ALA A 10 -13.54 11.39 12.08
N ALA A 11 -12.60 12.34 12.06
CA ALA A 11 -11.20 12.05 11.83
C ALA A 11 -10.76 10.97 12.83
N ALA A 12 -10.24 9.86 12.33
CA ALA A 12 -9.71 8.81 13.20
C ALA A 12 -8.64 9.45 14.11
N PRO A 13 -8.64 9.15 15.42
CA PRO A 13 -7.66 9.73 16.33
C PRO A 13 -6.25 9.41 15.81
N VAL A 14 -5.45 10.45 15.58
CA VAL A 14 -4.04 10.31 15.23
C VAL A 14 -3.34 9.84 16.51
N VAL A 15 -3.01 8.54 16.57
CA VAL A 15 -2.26 8.00 17.70
C VAL A 15 -0.82 8.49 17.59
N GLN A 16 -0.42 9.35 18.51
CA GLN A 16 0.93 9.91 18.58
C GLN A 16 1.88 8.87 19.20
N ARG A 17 2.44 8.00 18.36
CA ARG A 17 3.42 6.98 18.79
C ARG A 17 4.85 7.50 18.66
N LEU A 18 5.79 6.92 19.41
CA LEU A 18 7.22 7.19 19.22
C LEU A 18 7.69 6.65 17.87
N SER A 19 8.44 7.46 17.12
CA SER A 19 9.02 7.07 15.85
C SER A 19 10.04 5.94 16.00
N TYR A 20 9.99 4.98 15.07
CA TYR A 20 10.83 3.80 15.06
C TYR A 20 11.34 3.49 13.65
N GLY A 21 12.51 2.84 13.59
CA GLY A 21 13.20 2.50 12.35
C GLY A 21 13.19 3.62 11.31
N LEU A 22 12.52 3.41 10.18
CA LEU A 22 12.46 4.37 9.06
C LEU A 22 11.52 5.57 9.31
N ASP A 23 10.67 5.52 10.32
CA ASP A 23 9.85 6.69 10.72
C ASP A 23 10.68 7.77 11.45
N ARG A 24 11.96 7.50 11.73
CA ARG A 24 12.84 8.45 12.42
C ARG A 24 13.38 9.49 11.44
N GLN A 25 13.26 10.77 11.81
CA GLN A 25 13.76 11.90 11.02
C GLN A 25 15.22 11.72 10.59
N THR A 26 16.10 11.22 11.46
CA THR A 26 17.51 10.99 11.13
C THR A 26 17.72 10.00 9.98
N SER A 27 16.86 9.01 9.84
CA SER A 27 16.93 8.02 8.77
C SER A 27 16.26 8.53 7.49
N GLN A 28 15.19 9.32 7.62
CA GLN A 28 14.61 10.05 6.50
C GLN A 28 15.62 11.04 5.90
N ASP A 29 16.29 11.84 6.74
CA ASP A 29 17.24 12.87 6.31
C ASP A 29 18.40 12.27 5.52
N LYS A 30 19.06 11.22 6.04
CA LYS A 30 20.16 10.55 5.34
C LYS A 30 19.73 9.96 4.00
N TYR A 31 18.53 9.38 3.95
CA TYR A 31 17.98 8.84 2.72
C TYR A 31 17.74 9.94 1.68
N VAL A 32 17.07 11.02 2.09
CA VAL A 32 16.79 12.17 1.22
C VAL A 32 18.09 12.84 0.76
N ASP A 33 19.08 13.03 1.65
CA ASP A 33 20.38 13.61 1.30
C ASP A 33 21.11 12.77 0.25
N GLN A 34 21.07 11.45 0.38
CA GLN A 34 21.64 10.57 -0.63
C GLN A 34 20.88 10.69 -1.96
N ALA A 35 19.55 10.73 -1.93
CA ALA A 35 18.74 10.90 -3.15
C ALA A 35 19.08 12.20 -3.87
N VAL A 36 19.11 13.32 -3.15
CA VAL A 36 19.46 14.66 -3.66
C VAL A 36 20.87 14.67 -4.24
N LYS A 37 21.84 14.06 -3.53
CA LYS A 37 23.22 13.94 -4.02
C LYS A 37 23.29 13.17 -5.33
N LEU A 38 22.65 12.00 -5.43
CA LEU A 38 22.65 11.22 -6.67
C LEU A 38 21.96 11.95 -7.82
N TRP A 39 20.82 12.57 -7.53
CA TRP A 39 20.06 13.38 -8.49
C TRP A 39 20.89 14.51 -9.11
N THR A 40 21.58 15.27 -8.26
CA THR A 40 22.34 16.46 -8.69
C THR A 40 23.71 16.13 -9.29
N THR A 41 24.38 15.10 -8.78
CA THR A 41 25.78 14.81 -9.18
C THR A 41 25.92 13.69 -10.20
N GLN A 42 24.89 12.86 -10.42
CA GLN A 42 24.96 11.69 -11.31
C GLN A 42 23.80 11.62 -12.30
N PRO A 43 23.56 12.66 -13.13
CA PRO A 43 22.43 12.71 -14.06
C PRO A 43 22.42 11.55 -15.07
N GLY A 44 23.58 10.99 -15.42
CA GLY A 44 23.71 9.84 -16.31
C GLY A 44 23.53 8.46 -15.66
N MET A 45 23.28 8.39 -14.34
CA MET A 45 23.07 7.12 -13.64
C MET A 45 21.83 6.40 -14.18
N SER A 46 21.93 5.10 -14.43
CA SER A 46 20.77 4.29 -14.82
C SER A 46 19.76 4.18 -13.67
N LEU A 47 18.47 4.08 -13.99
CA LEU A 47 17.42 3.98 -12.96
C LEU A 47 17.58 2.76 -12.06
N LYS A 48 18.07 1.65 -12.62
CA LYS A 48 18.40 0.43 -11.86
C LYS A 48 19.52 0.70 -10.84
N ASN A 49 20.57 1.43 -11.23
CA ASN A 49 21.68 1.76 -10.33
C ASN A 49 21.26 2.79 -9.27
N PHE A 50 20.37 3.72 -9.63
CA PHE A 50 19.77 4.67 -8.70
C PHE A 50 18.98 3.94 -7.63
N ALA A 51 17.95 3.17 -8.02
CA ALA A 51 17.15 2.39 -7.09
C ALA A 51 18.03 1.46 -6.23
N ASN A 52 18.99 0.76 -6.82
CA ASN A 52 19.92 -0.09 -6.06
C ASN A 52 20.73 0.69 -5.01
N SER A 53 21.16 1.91 -5.33
CA SER A 53 21.89 2.77 -4.38
C SER A 53 20.98 3.23 -3.24
N MET A 54 19.75 3.61 -3.56
CA MET A 54 18.74 3.99 -2.56
C MET A 54 18.39 2.82 -1.63
N MET A 55 18.14 1.62 -2.17
CA MET A 55 17.86 0.42 -1.37
C MET A 55 19.03 0.02 -0.46
N LYS A 56 20.28 0.22 -0.90
CA LYS A 56 21.46 0.03 -0.03
C LYS A 56 21.48 1.01 1.14
N THR A 57 21.19 2.29 0.89
CA THR A 57 21.11 3.30 1.96
C THR A 57 20.05 2.92 2.99
N ILE A 58 18.86 2.51 2.52
CA ILE A 58 17.79 2.02 3.39
C ILE A 58 18.25 0.79 4.19
N GLY A 59 18.88 -0.19 3.53
CA GLY A 59 19.37 -1.41 4.19
C GLY A 59 20.38 -1.14 5.31
N VAL A 60 21.24 -0.12 5.15
CA VAL A 60 22.16 0.32 6.21
C VAL A 60 21.40 0.90 7.40
N GLU A 61 20.45 1.80 7.15
CA GLU A 61 19.65 2.41 8.21
C GLU A 61 18.82 1.36 8.97
N LEU A 62 18.14 0.47 8.26
CA LEU A 62 17.33 -0.59 8.83
C LEU A 62 18.14 -1.58 9.68
N ASN A 63 19.31 -2.00 9.18
CA ASN A 63 20.21 -2.86 9.95
C ASN A 63 20.65 -2.19 11.27
N GLY A 64 20.86 -0.86 11.25
CA GLY A 64 21.15 -0.07 12.45
C GLY A 64 20.05 -0.10 13.52
N TYR A 65 18.81 -0.44 13.16
CA TYR A 65 17.68 -0.59 14.07
C TYR A 65 17.30 -2.06 14.34
N GLY A 66 18.17 -3.01 13.97
CA GLY A 66 17.93 -4.43 14.22
C GLY A 66 16.88 -5.05 13.29
N VAL A 67 16.61 -4.43 12.14
CA VAL A 67 15.82 -5.05 11.07
C VAL A 67 16.74 -5.95 10.23
N PRO A 68 16.44 -7.25 10.10
CA PRO A 68 17.28 -8.15 9.31
C PRO A 68 17.37 -7.71 7.85
N LEU A 69 18.57 -7.86 7.26
CA LEU A 69 18.81 -7.50 5.87
C LEU A 69 17.75 -8.13 4.94
N PHE A 70 17.12 -7.29 4.13
CA PHE A 70 16.12 -7.69 3.15
C PHE A 70 16.69 -7.58 1.74
N GLY A 71 16.17 -8.41 0.83
CA GLY A 71 16.59 -8.41 -0.57
C GLY A 71 15.82 -7.38 -1.40
N TRP A 72 16.29 -7.11 -2.61
CA TRP A 72 15.46 -6.50 -3.63
C TRP A 72 15.75 -7.09 -5.01
N THR A 73 14.73 -7.06 -5.87
CA THR A 73 14.84 -7.56 -7.24
C THR A 73 14.16 -6.60 -8.21
N PHE A 74 14.72 -6.47 -9.41
CA PHE A 74 14.11 -5.68 -10.47
C PHE A 74 13.19 -6.56 -11.29
N VAL A 75 11.94 -6.15 -11.41
CA VAL A 75 10.90 -6.89 -12.12
C VAL A 75 10.37 -6.05 -13.28
N SER A 76 9.86 -6.72 -14.31
CA SER A 76 9.07 -6.12 -15.37
C SER A 76 7.64 -6.68 -15.30
N GLY A 77 6.65 -5.85 -15.58
CA GLY A 77 5.24 -6.28 -15.63
C GLY A 77 4.51 -6.40 -14.29
N ALA A 78 5.12 -5.96 -13.18
CA ALA A 78 4.35 -5.75 -11.95
C ALA A 78 3.39 -4.56 -12.15
N GLY A 79 2.17 -4.65 -11.59
CA GLY A 79 1.17 -3.58 -11.68
C GLY A 79 1.59 -2.29 -10.99
N ALA A 80 2.43 -2.40 -9.95
CA ALA A 80 2.94 -1.29 -9.15
C ALA A 80 4.43 -0.99 -9.40
N SER A 81 4.87 0.20 -8.99
CA SER A 81 6.27 0.67 -9.03
C SER A 81 7.16 -0.05 -8.01
N GLY A 82 6.56 -0.47 -6.89
CA GLY A 82 7.18 -1.19 -5.79
C GLY A 82 6.23 -2.27 -5.26
N LEU A 83 6.78 -3.30 -4.63
CA LEU A 83 6.02 -4.25 -3.83
C LEU A 83 6.94 -4.94 -2.82
N PHE A 84 6.63 -4.82 -1.54
CA PHE A 84 7.25 -5.66 -0.52
C PHE A 84 6.54 -7.03 -0.39
N ASP A 85 7.34 -8.10 -0.38
CA ASP A 85 6.89 -9.46 -0.13
C ASP A 85 7.48 -9.96 1.20
N SER A 86 6.68 -9.95 2.26
CA SER A 86 7.02 -10.44 3.59
C SER A 86 7.43 -11.92 3.62
N LYS A 87 6.86 -12.74 2.73
CA LYS A 87 7.17 -14.18 2.66
C LYS A 87 8.51 -14.43 2.00
N ALA A 88 8.89 -13.60 1.03
CA ALA A 88 10.21 -13.68 0.42
C ALA A 88 11.26 -12.83 1.14
N TRP A 89 10.82 -11.89 1.98
CA TRP A 89 11.61 -10.84 2.60
C TRP A 89 12.38 -10.02 1.55
N LYS A 90 11.66 -9.53 0.54
CA LYS A 90 12.24 -8.71 -0.54
C LYS A 90 11.33 -7.58 -1.00
N VAL A 91 11.93 -6.51 -1.49
CA VAL A 91 11.25 -5.47 -2.27
C VAL A 91 11.42 -5.74 -3.76
N GLN A 92 10.31 -5.82 -4.49
CA GLN A 92 10.31 -5.85 -5.95
C GLN A 92 10.24 -4.42 -6.47
N VAL A 93 11.16 -4.05 -7.36
CA VAL A 93 11.25 -2.70 -7.93
C VAL A 93 10.94 -2.77 -9.42
N ASN A 94 9.93 -2.04 -9.85
CA ASN A 94 9.54 -1.97 -11.26
C ASN A 94 9.96 -0.62 -11.86
N VAL A 95 11.20 -0.58 -12.35
CA VAL A 95 11.77 0.64 -12.98
C VAL A 95 10.99 1.10 -14.21
N SER A 96 10.22 0.23 -14.88
CA SER A 96 9.42 0.64 -16.04
C SER A 96 8.19 1.46 -15.68
N LYS A 97 7.81 1.50 -14.40
CA LYS A 97 6.68 2.30 -13.88
C LYS A 97 7.14 3.65 -13.28
N PHE A 98 8.44 3.97 -13.32
CA PHE A 98 8.98 5.23 -12.80
C PHE A 98 8.56 6.47 -13.62
N SER A 99 8.07 6.28 -14.85
CA SER A 99 7.47 7.34 -15.67
C SER A 99 6.35 6.75 -16.53
N SER A 100 5.32 7.55 -16.79
CA SER A 100 4.24 7.25 -17.73
C SER A 100 4.46 7.82 -19.14
N ARG A 101 5.48 8.68 -19.35
CA ARG A 101 5.67 9.44 -20.60
C ARG A 101 6.42 8.64 -21.67
N THR A 102 7.62 8.19 -21.30
CA THR A 102 8.55 7.41 -22.14
C THR A 102 9.37 6.54 -21.22
N ILE A 103 9.94 5.44 -21.73
CA ILE A 103 10.80 4.56 -20.92
C ILE A 103 12.08 5.33 -20.56
N PRO A 104 12.23 5.85 -19.33
CA PRO A 104 13.40 6.62 -18.96
C PRO A 104 14.57 5.65 -18.76
N LYS A 105 15.77 6.02 -19.22
CA LYS A 105 16.94 5.15 -19.12
C LYS A 105 17.83 5.57 -17.96
N THR A 106 17.91 6.88 -17.74
CA THR A 106 18.81 7.53 -16.79
C THR A 106 18.06 8.52 -15.91
N LEU A 107 18.68 8.94 -14.81
CA LEU A 107 18.09 9.91 -13.88
C LEU A 107 17.65 11.20 -14.57
N LYS A 108 18.48 11.79 -15.44
CA LYS A 108 18.14 13.02 -16.17
C LYS A 108 16.90 12.91 -17.08
N ASP A 109 16.45 11.70 -17.39
CA ASP A 109 15.26 11.50 -18.24
C ASP A 109 13.96 11.67 -17.41
N LEU A 110 14.06 11.58 -16.08
CA LEU A 110 12.96 11.85 -15.16
C LEU A 110 12.78 13.35 -14.94
N THR A 111 11.55 13.77 -14.72
CA THR A 111 11.22 15.05 -14.11
C THR A 111 11.44 15.00 -12.60
N VAL A 112 11.46 16.17 -11.96
CA VAL A 112 11.51 16.27 -10.49
C VAL A 112 10.34 15.54 -9.84
N ALA A 113 9.12 15.67 -10.38
CA ALA A 113 7.96 14.97 -9.87
C ALA A 113 8.12 13.44 -9.96
N GLU A 114 8.59 12.93 -11.12
CA GLU A 114 8.79 11.49 -11.30
C GLU A 114 9.86 10.92 -10.35
N VAL A 115 11.02 11.57 -10.20
CA VAL A 115 12.03 11.09 -9.24
C VAL A 115 11.56 11.22 -7.80
N THR A 116 10.71 12.20 -7.47
CA THR A 116 10.07 12.33 -6.15
C THR A 116 9.19 11.11 -5.85
N GLU A 117 8.36 10.69 -6.81
CA GLU A 117 7.54 9.47 -6.69
C GLU A 117 8.40 8.21 -6.52
N VAL A 118 9.50 8.10 -7.28
CA VAL A 118 10.44 6.96 -7.14
C VAL A 118 11.06 6.92 -5.74
N VAL A 119 11.56 8.06 -5.25
CA VAL A 119 12.21 8.17 -3.94
C VAL A 119 11.22 7.84 -2.82
N GLY A 120 9.98 8.34 -2.93
CA GLY A 120 8.88 7.99 -2.00
C GLY A 120 8.54 6.50 -2.01
N THR A 121 8.28 5.93 -3.19
CA THR A 121 7.89 4.52 -3.36
C THR A 121 8.93 3.57 -2.75
N LEU A 122 10.23 3.76 -3.05
CA LEU A 122 11.27 2.87 -2.53
C LEU A 122 11.35 2.90 -0.99
N TYR A 123 11.09 4.06 -0.38
CA TYR A 123 11.05 4.21 1.07
C TYR A 123 9.79 3.57 1.67
N HIS A 124 8.64 3.78 1.02
CA HIS A 124 7.36 3.16 1.38
C HIS A 124 7.47 1.64 1.45
N GLU A 125 7.91 0.99 0.36
CA GLU A 125 7.99 -0.47 0.35
C GLU A 125 8.96 -1.00 1.40
N SER A 126 10.02 -0.25 1.67
CA SER A 126 10.98 -0.63 2.71
C SER A 126 10.43 -0.41 4.12
N ARG A 127 9.52 0.54 4.31
CA ARG A 127 8.86 0.78 5.60
C ARG A 127 8.04 -0.42 6.05
N HIS A 128 7.46 -1.20 5.13
CA HIS A 128 6.79 -2.45 5.46
C HIS A 128 7.72 -3.49 6.12
N THR A 129 9.02 -3.50 5.82
CA THR A 129 9.98 -4.40 6.51
C THR A 129 10.10 -4.08 8.00
N ASP A 130 10.07 -2.79 8.35
CA ASP A 130 10.16 -2.29 9.72
C ASP A 130 8.86 -2.56 10.50
N GLN A 131 7.72 -2.38 9.81
CA GLN A 131 6.40 -2.74 10.33
C GLN A 131 6.28 -4.25 10.62
N ASP A 132 6.81 -5.10 9.74
CA ASP A 132 6.87 -6.54 9.98
C ASP A 132 7.76 -6.90 11.17
N VAL A 133 8.92 -6.24 11.34
CA VAL A 133 9.76 -6.43 12.52
C VAL A 133 9.02 -6.01 13.79
N LEU A 134 8.26 -4.91 13.76
CA LEU A 134 7.45 -4.50 14.89
C LEU A 134 6.39 -5.55 15.25
N ILE A 135 5.70 -6.13 14.25
CA ILE A 135 4.75 -7.23 14.44
C ILE A 135 5.42 -8.46 15.06
N ILE A 136 6.61 -8.84 14.58
CA ILE A 136 7.36 -9.99 15.13
C ILE A 136 7.74 -9.73 16.59
N ARG A 137 8.25 -8.52 16.91
CA ARG A 137 8.61 -8.15 18.28
C ARG A 137 7.41 -8.23 19.22
N GLU A 138 6.27 -7.70 18.81
CA GLU A 138 5.03 -7.76 19.60
C GLU A 138 4.62 -9.22 19.90
N GLN A 139 4.70 -10.10 18.90
CA GLN A 139 4.39 -11.52 19.08
C GLN A 139 5.41 -12.26 19.95
N LEU A 140 6.68 -11.88 19.90
CA LEU A 140 7.72 -12.42 20.80
C LEU A 140 7.48 -11.97 22.25
N ASP A 141 7.01 -10.74 22.47
CA ASP A 141 6.63 -10.25 23.80
C ASP A 141 5.44 -11.05 24.38
N GLN A 142 4.53 -11.52 23.52
CA GLN A 142 3.48 -12.49 23.86
C GLN A 142 3.99 -13.93 24.05
N LYS A 143 5.30 -14.16 24.05
CA LYS A 143 5.96 -15.48 24.21
C LYS A 143 5.63 -16.49 23.10
N LYS A 144 5.24 -16.03 21.90
CA LYS A 144 5.11 -16.93 20.76
C LYS A 144 6.47 -17.44 20.30
N THR A 145 6.52 -18.70 19.89
CA THR A 145 7.68 -19.32 19.25
C THR A 145 7.82 -18.88 17.80
N ALA A 146 9.01 -19.02 17.23
CA ALA A 146 9.25 -18.70 15.82
C ALA A 146 8.34 -19.49 14.85
N ASP A 147 7.97 -20.73 15.19
CA ASP A 147 7.05 -21.54 14.38
C ASP A 147 5.61 -21.06 14.47
N GLN A 148 5.16 -20.59 15.63
CA GLN A 148 3.85 -19.96 15.78
C GLN A 148 3.78 -18.65 14.98
N ILE A 149 4.80 -17.80 15.10
CA ILE A 149 4.87 -16.55 14.32
C ILE A 149 4.88 -16.86 12.81
N PHE A 150 5.67 -17.84 12.36
CA PHE A 150 5.65 -18.27 10.96
C PHE A 150 4.27 -18.79 10.54
N ALA A 151 3.59 -19.57 11.38
CA ALA A 151 2.27 -20.08 11.07
C ALA A 151 1.26 -18.94 10.84
N ASP A 152 1.34 -17.90 11.67
CA ASP A 152 0.45 -16.75 11.65
C ASP A 152 0.73 -15.80 10.48
N THR A 153 2.01 -15.47 10.22
CA THR A 153 2.38 -14.40 9.28
C THR A 153 2.92 -14.90 7.95
N LYS A 154 3.43 -16.14 7.91
CA LYS A 154 4.23 -16.68 6.80
C LYS A 154 5.53 -15.89 6.51
N ILE A 155 5.93 -14.96 7.38
CA ILE A 155 7.25 -14.30 7.30
C ILE A 155 8.33 -15.36 7.48
N ARG A 156 9.44 -15.27 6.74
CA ARG A 156 10.49 -16.30 6.76
C ARG A 156 11.02 -16.58 8.17
N ARG A 157 11.23 -17.85 8.48
CA ARG A 157 11.71 -18.31 9.80
C ARG A 157 13.08 -17.72 10.17
N ASP A 158 13.97 -17.56 9.21
CA ASP A 158 15.29 -16.98 9.46
C ASP A 158 15.21 -15.51 9.86
N VAL A 159 14.28 -14.75 9.27
CA VAL A 159 13.99 -13.36 9.68
C VAL A 159 13.44 -13.32 11.10
N ILE A 160 12.45 -14.16 11.43
CA ILE A 160 11.87 -14.23 12.77
C ILE A 160 12.95 -14.57 13.81
N LYS A 161 13.82 -15.54 13.52
CA LYS A 161 14.95 -15.91 14.38
C LYS A 161 15.96 -14.77 14.53
N ALA A 162 16.25 -14.04 13.46
CA ALA A 162 17.14 -12.89 13.51
C ALA A 162 16.56 -11.77 14.38
N VAL A 163 15.27 -11.45 14.25
CA VAL A 163 14.57 -10.50 15.13
C VAL A 163 14.60 -10.96 16.60
N ALA A 164 14.35 -12.25 16.86
CA ALA A 164 14.41 -12.79 18.22
C ALA A 164 15.83 -12.75 18.84
N ALA A 165 16.87 -12.81 18.02
CA ALA A 165 18.27 -12.71 18.45
C ALA A 165 18.77 -11.27 18.58
N SER A 166 18.07 -10.30 17.99
CA SER A 166 18.43 -8.87 18.05
C SER A 166 18.27 -8.29 19.46
N LYS A 167 19.22 -7.44 19.85
CA LYS A 167 19.11 -6.62 21.07
C LYS A 167 18.51 -5.27 20.73
N TYR A 168 17.26 -5.05 21.11
CA TYR A 168 16.63 -3.75 21.00
C TYR A 168 16.91 -2.92 22.25
N SER A 169 17.30 -1.66 22.07
CA SER A 169 17.66 -0.78 23.18
C SER A 169 16.47 -0.49 24.12
N ASN A 170 15.26 -0.44 23.56
CA ASN A 170 14.03 -0.17 24.30
C ASN A 170 12.99 -1.27 24.04
N PRO A 171 12.21 -1.67 25.06
CA PRO A 171 11.01 -2.47 24.84
C PRO A 171 10.00 -1.69 24.00
N LEU A 172 9.00 -2.39 23.45
CA LEU A 172 7.90 -1.72 22.76
C LEU A 172 7.07 -0.93 23.77
N ASP A 173 6.75 0.32 23.43
CA ASP A 173 5.78 1.10 24.19
C ASP A 173 4.32 0.66 23.88
N ALA A 174 3.37 1.15 24.68
CA ALA A 174 1.97 0.75 24.57
C ALA A 174 1.36 1.10 23.19
N ASP A 175 1.75 2.23 22.60
CA ASP A 175 1.24 2.67 21.30
C ASP A 175 1.83 1.86 20.16
N GLN A 176 3.11 1.50 20.25
CA GLN A 176 3.77 0.56 19.35
C GLN A 176 3.13 -0.83 19.40
N ILE A 177 2.82 -1.35 20.59
CA ILE A 177 2.09 -2.62 20.74
C ILE A 177 0.70 -2.51 20.10
N ALA A 178 -0.04 -1.44 20.37
CA ALA A 178 -1.37 -1.24 19.79
C ALA A 178 -1.33 -1.11 18.27
N HIS A 179 -0.35 -0.39 17.73
CA HIS A 179 -0.10 -0.24 16.30
C HIS A 179 0.27 -1.58 15.65
N ALA A 180 1.19 -2.35 16.24
CA ALA A 180 1.59 -3.67 15.76
C ALA A 180 0.40 -4.63 15.67
N LYS A 181 -0.48 -4.64 16.68
CA LYS A 181 -1.70 -5.46 16.68
C LYS A 181 -2.65 -5.09 15.54
N ARG A 182 -2.91 -3.80 15.34
CA ARG A 182 -3.77 -3.33 14.24
C ARG A 182 -3.17 -3.65 12.87
N MET A 183 -1.85 -3.52 12.70
CA MET A 183 -1.16 -3.92 11.46
C MET A 183 -1.25 -5.44 11.26
N PHE A 184 -1.01 -6.24 12.30
CA PHE A 184 -1.16 -7.69 12.24
C PHE A 184 -2.56 -8.07 11.77
N ASP A 185 -3.61 -7.46 12.31
CA ASP A 185 -4.98 -7.78 11.95
C ASP A 185 -5.30 -7.54 10.47
N VAL A 186 -4.76 -6.48 9.86
CA VAL A 186 -5.00 -6.16 8.43
C VAL A 186 -4.00 -6.82 7.47
N MET A 187 -2.82 -7.22 7.92
CA MET A 187 -1.82 -7.89 7.07
C MET A 187 -1.93 -9.41 7.11
N TYR A 188 -2.20 -9.97 8.31
CA TYR A 188 -2.08 -11.41 8.57
C TYR A 188 -3.29 -12.02 9.30
N GLY A 189 -4.02 -11.18 10.03
CA GLY A 189 -5.06 -11.61 10.96
C GLY A 189 -6.47 -11.48 10.40
N ALA A 190 -7.37 -10.99 11.25
CA ALA A 190 -8.80 -11.09 11.03
C ALA A 190 -9.33 -10.26 9.86
N HIS A 191 -8.61 -9.25 9.37
CA HIS A 191 -9.09 -8.26 8.41
C HIS A 191 -8.28 -8.20 7.11
N LYS A 192 -7.46 -9.22 6.85
CA LYS A 192 -6.54 -9.26 5.71
C LYS A 192 -7.19 -9.42 4.33
N GLU A 193 -8.48 -9.72 4.27
CA GLU A 193 -9.12 -10.16 3.03
C GLU A 193 -9.15 -9.08 1.95
N LEU A 194 -9.21 -7.79 2.34
CA LEU A 194 -9.09 -6.68 1.40
C LEU A 194 -7.68 -6.64 0.80
N LEU A 195 -6.64 -6.63 1.64
CA LEU A 195 -5.25 -6.58 1.19
C LEU A 195 -4.90 -7.79 0.33
N GLU A 196 -5.27 -9.01 0.77
CA GLU A 196 -5.05 -10.23 -0.01
C GLU A 196 -5.73 -10.17 -1.38
N PHE A 197 -6.93 -9.59 -1.47
CA PHE A 197 -7.63 -9.42 -2.74
C PHE A 197 -6.90 -8.44 -3.65
N LEU A 198 -6.51 -7.28 -3.15
CA LEU A 198 -5.80 -6.25 -3.92
C LEU A 198 -4.46 -6.77 -4.46
N MET A 199 -3.67 -7.43 -3.61
CA MET A 199 -2.39 -8.01 -4.01
C MET A 199 -2.54 -9.08 -5.10
N ARG A 200 -3.57 -9.92 -5.03
CA ARG A 200 -3.78 -11.01 -6.00
C ARG A 200 -4.47 -10.56 -7.30
N ASN A 201 -5.16 -9.42 -7.27
CA ASN A 201 -6.01 -8.97 -8.37
C ASN A 201 -5.66 -7.54 -8.82
N SER A 202 -4.40 -7.16 -8.75
CA SER A 202 -3.93 -5.82 -9.16
C SER A 202 -4.37 -5.46 -10.59
N ALA A 203 -4.36 -6.43 -11.51
CA ALA A 203 -4.84 -6.23 -12.89
C ALA A 203 -6.35 -5.91 -12.97
N ALA A 204 -7.17 -6.40 -12.03
CA ALA A 204 -8.58 -6.04 -11.96
C ALA A 204 -8.76 -4.58 -11.52
N PHE A 205 -7.90 -4.10 -10.64
CA PHE A 205 -7.89 -2.70 -10.22
C PHE A 205 -7.44 -1.76 -11.36
N GLU A 206 -6.37 -2.08 -12.08
CA GLU A 206 -5.98 -1.39 -13.33
C GLU A 206 -7.12 -1.41 -14.37
N GLY A 207 -7.92 -2.47 -14.37
CA GLY A 207 -9.12 -2.60 -15.18
C GLY A 207 -10.22 -1.59 -14.83
N LEU A 208 -10.36 -1.19 -13.56
CA LEU A 208 -11.28 -0.11 -13.15
C LEU A 208 -10.80 1.25 -13.64
N ASP A 209 -9.51 1.55 -13.50
CA ASP A 209 -8.92 2.78 -14.03
C ASP A 209 -9.13 2.88 -15.54
N THR A 210 -8.86 1.78 -16.24
CA THR A 210 -9.09 1.69 -17.68
C THR A 210 -10.56 1.91 -17.98
N LEU A 211 -11.49 1.23 -17.28
CA LEU A 211 -12.91 1.38 -17.53
C LEU A 211 -13.38 2.83 -17.32
N ALA A 212 -12.94 3.49 -16.26
CA ALA A 212 -13.28 4.88 -15.94
C ALA A 212 -12.82 5.88 -17.03
N ALA A 213 -11.83 5.53 -17.85
CA ALA A 213 -11.34 6.41 -18.91
C ALA A 213 -12.36 6.59 -20.06
N PRO A 214 -12.57 7.82 -20.59
CA PRO A 214 -13.57 8.09 -21.64
C PRO A 214 -13.38 7.31 -22.95
N THR A 215 -12.15 6.88 -23.26
CA THR A 215 -11.80 6.21 -24.52
C THR A 215 -11.74 4.69 -24.41
N SER A 216 -12.07 4.15 -23.24
CA SER A 216 -11.95 2.71 -22.97
C SER A 216 -13.02 1.89 -23.69
N LYS A 217 -12.65 0.66 -24.07
CA LYS A 217 -13.58 -0.32 -24.62
C LYS A 217 -14.22 -1.08 -23.46
N LEU A 218 -15.55 -1.00 -23.33
CA LEU A 218 -16.29 -1.72 -22.29
C LEU A 218 -15.95 -3.21 -22.25
N SER A 219 -15.84 -3.86 -23.42
CA SER A 219 -15.57 -5.31 -23.51
C SER A 219 -14.30 -5.76 -22.78
N ALA A 220 -13.29 -4.87 -22.63
CA ALA A 220 -12.08 -5.19 -21.89
C ALA A 220 -12.32 -5.30 -20.37
N ALA A 221 -13.37 -4.67 -19.84
CA ALA A 221 -13.66 -4.65 -18.42
C ALA A 221 -14.42 -5.88 -17.90
N ALA A 222 -15.04 -6.67 -18.79
CA ALA A 222 -15.96 -7.74 -18.40
C ALA A 222 -15.33 -8.77 -17.43
N ALA A 223 -14.08 -9.16 -17.68
CA ALA A 223 -13.36 -10.10 -16.81
C ALA A 223 -13.08 -9.48 -15.42
N HIS A 224 -12.71 -8.20 -15.38
CA HIS A 224 -12.42 -7.48 -14.13
C HIS A 224 -13.69 -7.28 -13.30
N ILE A 225 -14.82 -6.90 -13.91
CA ILE A 225 -16.11 -6.79 -13.21
C ILE A 225 -16.53 -8.13 -12.61
N LYS A 226 -16.31 -9.25 -13.32
CA LYS A 226 -16.57 -10.59 -12.78
C LYS A 226 -15.70 -10.90 -11.55
N THR A 227 -14.42 -10.50 -11.56
CA THR A 227 -13.53 -10.64 -10.41
C THR A 227 -14.06 -9.89 -9.18
N PHE A 228 -14.47 -8.63 -9.34
CA PHE A 228 -15.05 -7.86 -8.22
C PHE A 228 -16.37 -8.45 -7.73
N ALA A 229 -17.27 -8.86 -8.63
CA ALA A 229 -18.55 -9.48 -8.24
C ALA A 229 -18.34 -10.78 -7.44
N ALA A 230 -17.38 -11.61 -7.85
CA ALA A 230 -17.01 -12.83 -7.15
C ALA A 230 -16.43 -12.54 -5.76
N TRP A 231 -15.50 -11.59 -5.65
CA TRP A 231 -14.93 -11.21 -4.35
C TRP A 231 -15.97 -10.58 -3.42
N GLN A 232 -16.81 -9.68 -3.94
CA GLN A 232 -17.82 -9.01 -3.15
C GLN A 232 -18.78 -10.00 -2.49
N SER A 233 -19.31 -10.94 -3.28
CA SER A 233 -20.27 -11.94 -2.80
C SER A 233 -19.63 -13.00 -1.90
N ALA A 234 -18.45 -13.50 -2.25
CA ALA A 234 -17.81 -14.61 -1.53
C ALA A 234 -17.02 -14.15 -0.29
N VAL A 235 -16.59 -12.90 -0.24
CA VAL A 235 -15.64 -12.41 0.77
C VAL A 235 -16.15 -11.14 1.47
N LEU A 236 -16.37 -10.05 0.73
CA LEU A 236 -16.69 -8.74 1.33
C LEU A 236 -18.01 -8.76 2.11
N GLN A 237 -19.08 -9.27 1.52
CA GLN A 237 -20.40 -9.30 2.16
C GLN A 237 -20.45 -10.21 3.39
N PRO A 238 -19.91 -11.45 3.37
CA PRO A 238 -19.72 -12.25 4.58
C PRO A 238 -18.92 -11.51 5.66
N LYS A 239 -17.83 -10.83 5.27
CA LYS A 239 -17.00 -10.06 6.21
C LYS A 239 -17.77 -8.91 6.86
N LEU A 240 -18.52 -8.15 6.06
CA LEU A 240 -19.39 -7.08 6.55
C LEU A 240 -20.44 -7.59 7.53
N LYS A 241 -21.05 -8.75 7.24
CA LYS A 241 -22.00 -9.40 8.15
C LYS A 241 -21.36 -9.79 9.48
N GLN A 242 -20.16 -10.38 9.43
CA GLN A 242 -19.39 -10.72 10.64
C GLN A 242 -19.09 -9.47 11.47
N MET A 243 -18.57 -8.41 10.83
CA MET A 243 -18.19 -7.18 11.51
C MET A 243 -19.40 -6.45 12.13
N LYS A 244 -20.55 -6.42 11.45
CA LYS A 244 -21.81 -5.87 11.98
C LYS A 244 -22.34 -6.63 13.21
N ALA A 245 -21.97 -7.90 13.36
CA ALA A 245 -22.38 -8.73 14.50
C ALA A 245 -21.45 -8.62 15.73
N MET A 246 -20.35 -7.85 15.64
CA MET A 246 -19.44 -7.64 16.75
C MET A 246 -20.11 -6.83 17.86
N LYS A 247 -20.04 -7.30 19.10
CA LYS A 247 -20.73 -6.66 20.24
C LYS A 247 -20.12 -5.31 20.65
N SER A 248 -18.81 -5.17 20.49
CA SER A 248 -18.05 -3.99 20.91
C SER A 248 -16.89 -3.72 19.96
N PRO A 249 -17.15 -3.27 18.71
CA PRO A 249 -16.07 -2.94 17.79
C PRO A 249 -15.24 -1.80 18.35
N THR A 250 -13.92 -1.92 18.23
CA THR A 250 -12.98 -0.83 18.47
C THR A 250 -13.24 0.33 17.49
N PRO A 251 -12.71 1.54 17.76
CA PRO A 251 -12.78 2.65 16.80
C PRO A 251 -12.19 2.30 15.44
N ALA A 252 -11.08 1.54 15.41
CA ALA A 252 -10.44 1.08 14.18
C ALA A 252 -11.33 0.11 13.39
N GLU A 253 -11.96 -0.86 14.07
CA GLU A 253 -12.91 -1.80 13.44
C GLU A 253 -14.15 -1.09 12.92
N THR A 254 -14.64 -0.09 13.66
CA THR A 254 -15.78 0.74 13.22
C THR A 254 -15.44 1.52 11.95
N ALA A 255 -14.26 2.14 11.91
CA ALA A 255 -13.79 2.88 10.73
C ALA A 255 -13.57 1.95 9.53
N LEU A 256 -12.98 0.77 9.74
CA LEU A 256 -12.82 -0.25 8.70
C LEU A 256 -14.18 -0.73 8.18
N LEU A 257 -15.13 -1.01 9.07
CA LEU A 257 -16.48 -1.42 8.68
C LEU A 257 -17.14 -0.38 7.76
N GLN A 258 -17.06 0.91 8.12
CA GLN A 258 -17.62 1.98 7.30
C GLN A 258 -16.99 2.04 5.91
N ARG A 259 -15.66 1.93 5.81
CA ARG A 259 -14.95 1.93 4.52
C ARG A 259 -15.32 0.73 3.66
N LEU A 260 -15.37 -0.47 4.25
CA LEU A 260 -15.79 -1.68 3.54
C LEU A 260 -17.25 -1.62 3.08
N GLN A 261 -18.14 -0.94 3.82
CA GLN A 261 -19.52 -0.70 3.39
C GLN A 261 -19.60 0.25 2.19
N LEU A 262 -18.73 1.27 2.13
CA LEU A 262 -18.62 2.15 0.97
C LEU A 262 -18.14 1.36 -0.25
N VAL A 263 -17.12 0.50 -0.10
CA VAL A 263 -16.66 -0.39 -1.17
C VAL A 263 -17.80 -1.29 -1.67
N ASP A 264 -18.53 -1.94 -0.77
CA ASP A 264 -19.68 -2.81 -1.13
C ASP A 264 -20.79 -2.03 -1.85
N THR A 265 -21.06 -0.81 -1.42
CA THR A 265 -22.05 0.07 -2.05
C THR A 265 -21.62 0.47 -3.46
N SER A 266 -20.38 0.95 -3.63
CA SER A 266 -19.86 1.35 -4.94
C SER A 266 -19.79 0.17 -5.91
N LEU A 267 -19.35 -1.01 -5.45
CA LEU A 267 -19.36 -2.22 -6.29
C LEU A 267 -20.78 -2.67 -6.68
N THR A 268 -21.74 -2.57 -5.75
CA THR A 268 -23.15 -2.86 -6.04
C THR A 268 -23.68 -1.96 -7.15
N ASN A 269 -23.41 -0.66 -7.05
CA ASN A 269 -23.83 0.32 -8.06
C ASN A 269 -23.15 0.05 -9.40
N LEU A 270 -21.84 -0.19 -9.41
CA LEU A 270 -21.08 -0.53 -10.61
C LEU A 270 -21.64 -1.79 -11.30
N MET A 271 -21.92 -2.87 -10.57
CA MET A 271 -22.51 -4.06 -11.16
C MET A 271 -23.91 -3.82 -11.71
N ALA A 272 -24.72 -2.96 -11.07
CA ALA A 272 -26.04 -2.59 -11.55
C ALA A 272 -25.96 -1.79 -12.86
N GLY A 273 -25.06 -0.80 -12.93
CA GLY A 273 -24.77 -0.06 -14.16
C GLY A 273 -24.24 -0.99 -15.26
N TRP A 274 -23.29 -1.86 -14.93
CA TRP A 274 -22.69 -2.80 -15.87
C TRP A 274 -23.73 -3.70 -16.54
N LYS A 275 -24.76 -4.16 -15.82
CA LYS A 275 -25.86 -4.96 -16.39
C LYS A 275 -26.64 -4.25 -17.50
N LYS A 276 -26.67 -2.91 -17.52
CA LYS A 276 -27.35 -2.14 -18.58
C LYS A 276 -26.57 -2.15 -19.89
N VAL A 277 -25.25 -2.26 -19.84
CA VAL A 277 -24.38 -2.19 -21.03
C VAL A 277 -23.83 -3.55 -21.45
N ALA A 278 -23.71 -4.50 -20.54
CA ALA A 278 -23.15 -5.81 -20.80
C ALA A 278 -24.01 -6.62 -21.78
N GLY A 279 -23.40 -7.04 -22.90
CA GLY A 279 -24.07 -7.83 -23.94
C GLY A 279 -25.00 -7.03 -24.85
N VAL A 280 -25.13 -5.72 -24.64
CA VAL A 280 -25.88 -4.83 -25.55
C VAL A 280 -24.98 -4.47 -26.72
N LYS A 281 -25.44 -4.73 -27.95
CA LYS A 281 -24.65 -4.47 -29.18
C LYS A 281 -24.27 -2.99 -29.35
N ALA A 282 -25.17 -2.09 -28.98
CA ALA A 282 -25.00 -0.65 -29.01
C ALA A 282 -25.71 -0.03 -27.80
N PRO A 283 -25.08 -0.02 -26.60
CA PRO A 283 -25.68 0.58 -25.41
C PRO A 283 -25.87 2.09 -25.62
N ALA A 284 -26.85 2.68 -24.93
CA ALA A 284 -27.03 4.12 -24.95
C ALA A 284 -25.80 4.81 -24.35
N GLN A 285 -25.35 5.91 -24.96
CA GLN A 285 -24.14 6.62 -24.51
C GLN A 285 -24.21 7.03 -23.03
N ALA A 286 -25.39 7.46 -22.57
CA ALA A 286 -25.61 7.79 -21.16
C ALA A 286 -25.35 6.60 -20.22
N ASP A 287 -25.78 5.38 -20.57
CA ASP A 287 -25.50 4.19 -19.74
C ASP A 287 -24.01 3.83 -19.76
N VAL A 288 -23.31 4.10 -20.87
CA VAL A 288 -21.85 3.91 -20.95
C VAL A 288 -21.14 4.90 -20.03
N ASP A 289 -21.53 6.17 -20.07
CA ASP A 289 -20.92 7.21 -19.23
C ASP A 289 -21.22 6.97 -17.75
N ASP A 290 -22.45 6.60 -17.39
CA ASP A 290 -22.82 6.18 -16.04
C ASP A 290 -21.91 5.06 -15.52
N VAL A 291 -21.62 4.04 -16.34
CA VAL A 291 -20.75 2.92 -15.95
C VAL A 291 -19.31 3.38 -15.70
N ARG A 292 -18.82 4.38 -16.43
CA ARG A 292 -17.47 4.94 -16.23
C ARG A 292 -17.37 5.68 -14.91
N ASP A 293 -18.36 6.51 -14.61
CA ASP A 293 -18.45 7.23 -13.34
C ASP A 293 -18.53 6.24 -12.17
N LEU A 294 -19.37 5.21 -12.29
CA LEU A 294 -19.47 4.15 -11.28
C LEU A 294 -18.18 3.34 -11.12
N ALA A 295 -17.39 3.18 -12.19
CA ALA A 295 -16.09 2.52 -12.11
C ALA A 295 -15.07 3.40 -11.37
N ALA A 296 -15.10 4.71 -11.61
CA ALA A 296 -14.29 5.68 -10.86
C ALA A 296 -14.67 5.69 -9.36
N ASP A 297 -15.97 5.72 -9.04
CA ASP A 297 -16.47 5.67 -7.66
C ASP A 297 -16.03 4.39 -6.93
N ALA A 298 -16.09 3.24 -7.63
CA ALA A 298 -15.64 1.96 -7.07
C ALA A 298 -14.12 1.94 -6.85
N ARG A 299 -13.34 2.43 -7.82
CA ARG A 299 -11.89 2.57 -7.68
C ARG A 299 -11.54 3.45 -6.48
N ASP A 300 -12.16 4.62 -6.37
CA ASP A 300 -11.86 5.59 -5.31
C ASP A 300 -12.25 5.05 -3.94
N ALA A 301 -13.39 4.36 -3.81
CA ALA A 301 -13.78 3.71 -2.56
C ALA A 301 -12.80 2.60 -2.14
N ILE A 302 -12.32 1.80 -3.09
CA ILE A 302 -11.32 0.74 -2.83
C ILE A 302 -9.98 1.36 -2.42
N PHE A 303 -9.52 2.38 -3.16
CA PHE A 303 -8.27 3.08 -2.87
C PHE A 303 -8.33 3.74 -1.50
N ASP A 304 -9.41 4.45 -1.18
CA ASP A 304 -9.63 5.08 0.13
C ASP A 304 -9.62 4.06 1.28
N ALA A 305 -10.24 2.89 1.06
CA ALA A 305 -10.21 1.80 2.04
C ALA A 305 -8.79 1.26 2.25
N TYR A 306 -8.03 1.09 1.16
CA TYR A 306 -6.65 0.58 1.18
C TYR A 306 -5.68 1.54 1.88
N VAL A 307 -5.62 2.80 1.46
CA VAL A 307 -4.68 3.80 2.02
C VAL A 307 -4.94 4.15 3.48
N LYS A 308 -6.10 3.74 4.02
CA LYS A 308 -6.47 3.91 5.43
C LYS A 308 -6.39 2.60 6.24
N LEU A 309 -5.85 1.52 5.67
CA LEU A 309 -5.46 0.35 6.45
C LEU A 309 -4.29 0.72 7.37
N GLU A 310 -4.26 0.12 8.56
CA GLU A 310 -3.09 0.27 9.43
C GLU A 310 -1.85 -0.29 8.72
N GLY A 311 -0.71 0.38 8.84
CA GLY A 311 0.50 0.03 8.09
C GLY A 311 0.59 0.79 6.77
N GLU A 312 -0.43 0.71 5.92
CA GLU A 312 -0.50 1.48 4.66
C GLU A 312 -0.58 2.97 4.91
N GLN A 313 -1.53 3.40 5.75
CA GLN A 313 -1.68 4.82 6.12
C GLN A 313 -0.39 5.37 6.73
N ASP A 314 0.31 4.52 7.48
CA ASP A 314 1.57 4.89 8.08
C ASP A 314 2.72 5.00 7.07
N ALA A 315 2.85 4.03 6.17
CA ALA A 315 3.85 4.03 5.11
C ALA A 315 3.65 5.22 4.17
N ILE A 316 2.40 5.55 3.83
CA ILE A 316 2.04 6.72 3.00
C ILE A 316 2.40 8.03 3.70
N ARG A 317 2.12 8.18 5.00
CA ARG A 317 2.53 9.39 5.73
C ARG A 317 4.04 9.60 5.66
N VAL A 318 4.82 8.54 5.93
CA VAL A 318 6.28 8.62 5.88
C VAL A 318 6.76 8.87 4.44
N GLU A 319 6.13 8.26 3.45
CA GLU A 319 6.36 8.54 2.03
C GLU A 319 6.15 10.02 1.70
N ASP A 320 5.05 10.63 2.16
CA ASP A 320 4.74 12.04 1.93
C ASP A 320 5.77 12.98 2.58
N GLU A 321 6.26 12.63 3.78
CA GLU A 321 7.36 13.32 4.47
C GLU A 321 8.64 13.27 3.62
N ILE A 322 8.99 12.10 3.08
CA ILE A 322 10.13 11.90 2.18
C ILE A 322 9.98 12.71 0.89
N LYS A 323 8.82 12.65 0.23
CA LYS A 323 8.53 13.39 -1.00
C LYS A 323 8.64 14.90 -0.79
N THR A 324 8.09 15.39 0.31
CA THR A 324 8.15 16.80 0.71
C THR A 324 9.59 17.23 0.97
N ALA A 325 10.36 16.46 1.75
CA ALA A 325 11.74 16.77 2.07
C ALA A 325 12.64 16.77 0.83
N PHE A 326 12.47 15.78 -0.06
CA PHE A 326 13.20 15.72 -1.32
C PHE A 326 12.88 16.92 -2.21
N THR A 327 11.60 17.21 -2.44
CA THR A 327 11.13 18.35 -3.24
C THR A 327 11.68 19.66 -2.71
N SER A 328 11.66 19.86 -1.38
CA SER A 328 12.20 21.07 -0.74
C SER A 328 13.71 21.24 -0.95
N LYS A 329 14.49 20.14 -0.89
CA LYS A 329 15.95 20.19 -1.05
C LYS A 329 16.37 20.39 -2.51
N VAL A 330 15.66 19.82 -3.48
CA VAL A 330 15.97 20.02 -4.91
C VAL A 330 15.51 21.37 -5.46
N ALA A 331 14.54 22.03 -4.82
CA ALA A 331 14.09 23.36 -5.20
C ALA A 331 15.03 24.49 -4.75
N LYS A 332 15.95 24.21 -3.80
CA LYS A 332 16.93 25.18 -3.31
C LYS A 332 18.13 25.20 -4.29
N PRO A 333 18.47 26.36 -4.87
CA PRO A 333 19.61 26.50 -5.80
C PRO A 333 20.96 26.14 -5.19
#